data_AF-A0A2H1E973-F1
#
_entry.id   AF-A0A2H1E973-F1
#
_cell.length_a   1.000
_cell.length_b   1.000
_cell.length_c   1.000
_cell.angle_alpha   90.00
_cell.angle_beta   90.00
_cell.angle_gamma   90.00
#
_symmetry.space_group_name_H-M   'P 1'
#
loop_
_entity.id
_entity.type
_entity.pdbx_description
1 polymer ?
#
loop_
_entity_poly.entity_id
_entity_poly.type
_entity_poly.pdbx_seq_one_letter_code
_entity_poly.pdbx_strand_id
1 'polypeptide(L)'
;MRKKITIYVALLFVVLAKTLVNAQNFNSFTSRNFMKMNGFLTVPTFSILGEDKTTATAIVRNSNVAFEDNPRLYLGTYSGKMREQVGAGIAIYQREVGVFKDFGAVANYAQGLRFSDKGNITIGFNFLYTRRSADGVKVNSEKEDPLVANFQDIPIVNFQPALTLSMGKIAIGVFFEDLLDYNLKKNEMATSFSDKTYSAHVLYIYDFEGKKGLFEGASVRTLGVARKSIDGFGFAGNLLLDLPKIGWLRGGYDKDNGISAGLGVNLSDRLSIGFTYEKGNIAATNEVGLTYTFTKTRSSSRRVKRRVSGNIEITLPKNTSPIKKEPIYENPEHYDLSDEILRTQDSIAILNEKVEEILKLLKNQPKQVEVIREIKSVPVVVKNEEKDTSLKRRNNTPWREKMVTRGGGSGGTMYYIAVDQFRSKENAEALVDRSKRFKIEAKLVQDPKTELYYVYIDKFAKKEDAEEKVEEFNDKTRMHENDSSDDLAIQIKKTYKDPVYVVEITFEDSESGSYKEPKKQGPAKVRRMKREGDMEEGYYLVVNVFSKKPYADKFIDELRSDNIDADYFINPITGYMHAYIFKTNDRSEVIRLYKNNLNNSYYDTKSIIYVK
;
A
#
# COMPACT_ATOMS: atom_id res chain seq x y z
N MET A 1 -21.25 -34.21 49.68
CA MET A 1 -20.51 -32.94 49.45
C MET A 1 -19.49 -33.00 48.31
N ARG A 2 -18.64 -34.05 48.20
CA ARG A 2 -17.58 -34.11 47.18
C ARG A 2 -18.03 -33.95 45.71
N LYS A 3 -19.16 -34.54 45.29
CA LYS A 3 -19.66 -34.42 43.90
C LYS A 3 -20.11 -33.01 43.48
N LYS A 4 -20.59 -32.17 44.43
CA LYS A 4 -20.97 -30.78 44.12
C LYS A 4 -19.75 -29.89 43.92
N ILE A 5 -18.68 -30.11 44.71
CA ILE A 5 -17.41 -29.37 44.59
C ILE A 5 -16.74 -29.67 43.25
N THR A 6 -16.77 -30.91 42.75
CA THR A 6 -16.23 -31.26 41.43
C THR A 6 -16.96 -30.56 40.28
N ILE A 7 -18.29 -30.38 40.40
CA ILE A 7 -19.09 -29.64 39.40
C ILE A 7 -18.78 -28.15 39.45
N TYR A 8 -18.61 -27.55 40.63
CA TYR A 8 -18.21 -26.14 40.73
C TYR A 8 -16.78 -25.90 40.27
N VAL A 9 -15.85 -26.83 40.50
CA VAL A 9 -14.46 -26.74 39.99
C VAL A 9 -14.42 -26.96 38.48
N ALA A 10 -15.24 -27.86 37.92
CA ALA A 10 -15.39 -28.03 36.47
C ALA A 10 -16.08 -26.82 35.82
N LEU A 11 -17.08 -26.21 36.47
CA LEU A 11 -17.68 -24.95 36.02
C LEU A 11 -16.69 -23.78 36.11
N LEU A 12 -15.85 -23.73 37.16
CA LEU A 12 -14.79 -22.73 37.29
C LEU A 12 -13.72 -22.92 36.20
N PHE A 13 -13.39 -24.16 35.83
CA PHE A 13 -12.48 -24.47 34.72
C PHE A 13 -13.08 -24.17 33.34
N VAL A 14 -14.40 -24.36 33.16
CA VAL A 14 -15.12 -23.96 31.92
C VAL A 14 -15.29 -22.44 31.83
N VAL A 15 -15.36 -21.73 32.96
CA VAL A 15 -15.38 -20.27 33.01
C VAL A 15 -13.96 -19.68 32.82
N LEU A 16 -12.90 -20.32 33.33
CA LEU A 16 -11.51 -19.93 33.04
C LEU A 16 -11.06 -20.31 31.61
N ALA A 17 -11.61 -21.36 31.01
CA ALA A 17 -11.34 -21.70 29.60
C ALA A 17 -11.98 -20.72 28.61
N LYS A 18 -12.96 -19.90 29.05
CA LYS A 18 -13.54 -18.80 28.25
C LYS A 18 -12.81 -17.47 28.40
N THR A 19 -11.78 -17.38 29.25
CA THR A 19 -10.92 -16.18 29.36
C THR A 19 -9.57 -16.36 28.67
N LEU A 20 -9.47 -17.26 27.69
CA LEU A 20 -8.58 -17.05 26.56
C LEU A 20 -9.15 -15.84 25.81
N VAL A 21 -8.64 -14.66 26.15
CA VAL A 21 -8.85 -13.43 25.40
C VAL A 21 -8.52 -13.76 23.95
N ASN A 22 -9.55 -13.97 23.12
CA ASN A 22 -9.37 -14.14 21.70
C ASN A 22 -8.63 -12.90 21.20
N ALA A 23 -7.36 -13.11 20.85
CA ALA A 23 -6.45 -12.09 20.34
C ALA A 23 -6.87 -11.56 18.95
N GLN A 24 -8.08 -11.86 18.50
CA GLN A 24 -8.60 -11.69 17.14
C GLN A 24 -9.27 -10.35 16.87
N ASN A 25 -9.45 -9.47 17.86
CA ASN A 25 -9.95 -8.11 17.60
C ASN A 25 -8.83 -7.19 17.12
N PHE A 26 -8.22 -7.53 15.97
CA PHE A 26 -7.30 -6.66 15.22
C PHE A 26 -8.02 -5.48 14.55
N ASN A 27 -9.36 -5.53 14.48
CA ASN A 27 -10.23 -4.45 14.04
C ASN A 27 -11.21 -4.03 15.14
N SER A 28 -10.82 -3.06 15.97
CA SER A 28 -11.73 -2.46 16.95
C SER A 28 -12.51 -1.27 16.38
N PHE A 29 -12.43 -1.01 15.07
CA PHE A 29 -13.20 0.05 14.44
C PHE A 29 -14.60 -0.42 14.05
N THR A 30 -15.47 -0.61 15.05
CA THR A 30 -16.86 -1.04 14.83
C THR A 30 -17.81 0.17 14.78
N SER A 31 -19.12 -0.11 14.71
CA SER A 31 -20.25 0.84 14.83
C SER A 31 -20.07 1.94 15.89
N ARG A 32 -19.27 1.66 16.94
CA ARG A 32 -18.87 2.55 18.03
C ARG A 32 -18.17 3.83 17.58
N ASN A 33 -17.50 3.81 16.44
CA ASN A 33 -16.82 4.98 15.86
C ASN A 33 -17.73 5.80 14.95
N PHE A 34 -19.05 5.60 15.02
CA PHE A 34 -20.03 6.52 14.47
C PHE A 34 -19.98 7.86 15.22
N MET A 35 -18.90 8.59 15.03
CA MET A 35 -18.82 10.02 15.21
C MET A 35 -19.21 10.67 13.88
N LYS A 36 -19.73 11.89 13.97
CA LYS A 36 -20.08 12.73 12.82
C LYS A 36 -18.99 12.78 11.73
N MET A 37 -17.72 12.56 12.08
CA MET A 37 -16.53 12.87 11.27
C MET A 37 -15.67 11.66 10.88
N ASN A 38 -15.95 10.47 11.44
CA ASN A 38 -15.11 9.26 11.31
C ASN A 38 -15.88 8.06 10.75
N GLY A 39 -16.99 8.31 10.04
CA GLY A 39 -17.87 7.27 9.55
C GLY A 39 -17.15 6.20 8.71
N PHE A 40 -16.10 6.58 7.99
CA PHE A 40 -15.31 5.69 7.13
C PHE A 40 -14.60 4.55 7.88
N LEU A 41 -14.30 4.75 9.18
CA LEU A 41 -13.72 3.72 10.03
C LEU A 41 -14.74 2.62 10.36
N THR A 42 -16.02 2.96 10.34
CA THR A 42 -17.13 2.03 10.57
C THR A 42 -17.58 1.38 9.27
N VAL A 43 -17.88 2.19 8.25
CA VAL A 43 -18.31 1.75 6.93
C VAL A 43 -17.49 2.50 5.89
N PRO A 44 -16.71 1.83 5.04
CA PRO A 44 -15.82 2.48 4.08
C PRO A 44 -16.49 3.51 3.14
N THR A 45 -17.79 3.40 2.85
CA THR A 45 -18.54 4.34 1.99
C THR A 45 -18.93 5.65 2.68
N PHE A 46 -18.80 5.74 4.00
CA PHE A 46 -19.23 6.92 4.78
C PHE A 46 -18.26 8.10 4.70
N SER A 47 -17.15 7.99 3.98
CA SER A 47 -16.34 9.17 3.60
C SER A 47 -17.02 10.08 2.59
N ILE A 48 -18.05 9.58 1.88
CA ILE A 48 -18.94 10.38 1.03
C ILE A 48 -20.31 10.56 1.72
N LEU A 49 -20.86 9.48 2.26
CA LEU A 49 -22.25 9.46 2.75
C LEU A 49 -22.35 10.14 4.12
N GLY A 50 -23.07 11.27 4.16
CA GLY A 50 -23.24 12.06 5.37
C GLY A 50 -22.08 13.00 5.67
N GLU A 51 -21.04 13.06 4.85
CA GLU A 51 -19.92 13.98 5.03
C GLU A 51 -20.00 15.11 4.00
N ASP A 52 -20.09 16.36 4.47
CA ASP A 52 -20.16 17.55 3.62
C ASP A 52 -18.91 18.44 3.74
N LYS A 53 -18.01 18.09 4.67
CA LYS A 53 -16.81 18.85 5.01
C LYS A 53 -15.61 17.92 5.17
N THR A 54 -14.43 18.47 4.95
CA THR A 54 -13.17 17.80 5.27
C THR A 54 -12.77 18.15 6.69
N THR A 55 -12.39 17.17 7.48
CA THR A 55 -12.07 17.36 8.90
C THR A 55 -10.81 16.61 9.30
N ALA A 56 -10.08 17.19 10.25
CA ALA A 56 -9.05 16.51 11.01
C ALA A 56 -9.58 16.28 12.43
N THR A 57 -9.51 15.06 12.93
CA THR A 57 -9.97 14.73 14.29
C THR A 57 -8.88 14.01 15.06
N ALA A 58 -8.65 14.41 16.31
CA ALA A 58 -7.81 13.72 17.26
C ALA A 58 -8.68 13.19 18.40
N ILE A 59 -8.59 11.89 18.71
CA ILE A 59 -9.39 11.22 19.73
C ILE A 59 -8.48 10.49 20.69
N VAL A 60 -8.82 10.59 21.97
CA VAL A 60 -8.29 9.75 23.04
C VAL A 60 -9.45 8.99 23.65
N ARG A 61 -9.34 7.67 23.69
CA ARG A 61 -10.32 6.78 24.28
C ARG A 61 -9.68 5.94 25.38
N ASN A 62 -10.27 6.02 26.57
CA ASN A 62 -9.91 5.21 27.72
C ASN A 62 -11.02 4.19 27.95
N SER A 63 -10.76 2.94 27.58
CA SER A 63 -11.72 1.85 27.72
C SER A 63 -11.61 1.21 29.10
N ASN A 64 -12.72 0.80 29.67
CA ASN A 64 -12.78 0.11 30.97
C ASN A 64 -12.09 0.89 32.11
N VAL A 65 -12.49 2.13 32.32
CA VAL A 65 -11.84 3.09 33.26
C VAL A 65 -11.85 2.66 34.73
N ALA A 66 -12.56 1.58 35.08
CA ALA A 66 -12.58 1.02 36.43
C ALA A 66 -11.32 0.20 36.78
N PHE A 67 -10.50 -0.14 35.79
CA PHE A 67 -9.28 -0.92 35.99
C PHE A 67 -8.04 -0.04 35.94
N GLU A 68 -7.02 -0.39 36.73
CA GLU A 68 -5.67 0.12 36.53
C GLU A 68 -5.07 -0.49 35.24
N ASP A 69 -4.22 0.27 34.53
CA ASP A 69 -3.71 -0.09 33.19
C ASP A 69 -4.79 -0.45 32.15
N ASN A 70 -5.86 0.33 32.18
CA ASN A 70 -6.98 0.21 31.27
C ASN A 70 -6.57 0.42 29.79
N PRO A 71 -7.19 -0.27 28.81
CA PRO A 71 -6.86 -0.09 27.41
C PRO A 71 -7.07 1.35 26.92
N ARG A 72 -6.08 1.89 26.20
CA ARG A 72 -6.10 3.26 25.65
C ARG A 72 -5.98 3.24 24.14
N LEU A 73 -6.68 4.14 23.47
CA LEU A 73 -6.58 4.35 22.03
C LEU A 73 -6.37 5.84 21.76
N TYR A 74 -5.30 6.13 21.03
CA TYR A 74 -5.02 7.43 20.45
C TYR A 74 -5.25 7.33 18.95
N LEU A 75 -6.07 8.20 18.39
CA LEU A 75 -6.50 8.15 16.99
C LEU A 75 -6.42 9.55 16.39
N GLY A 76 -5.70 9.69 15.29
CA GLY A 76 -5.71 10.87 14.43
C GLY A 76 -6.34 10.52 13.09
N THR A 77 -7.34 11.27 12.66
CA THR A 77 -8.00 11.08 11.37
C THR A 77 -7.98 12.36 10.56
N TYR A 78 -7.92 12.20 9.24
CA TYR A 78 -8.18 13.25 8.28
C TYR A 78 -9.04 12.68 7.17
N SER A 79 -10.28 13.13 7.04
CA SER A 79 -11.22 12.57 6.07
C SER A 79 -12.26 13.58 5.63
N GLY A 80 -12.83 13.30 4.46
CA GLY A 80 -14.03 13.96 3.99
C GLY A 80 -14.23 13.82 2.50
N LYS A 81 -15.14 14.64 2.01
CA LYS A 81 -15.55 14.67 0.61
C LYS A 81 -14.58 15.53 -0.21
N MET A 82 -13.69 14.87 -0.96
CA MET A 82 -12.66 15.52 -1.77
C MET A 82 -13.21 16.10 -3.08
N ARG A 83 -14.13 15.38 -3.73
CA ARG A 83 -14.89 15.84 -4.91
C ARG A 83 -16.36 15.49 -4.76
N GLU A 84 -17.24 15.92 -5.67
CA GLU A 84 -18.68 15.69 -5.55
C GLU A 84 -19.07 14.21 -5.43
N GLN A 85 -18.27 13.32 -5.99
CA GLN A 85 -18.48 11.87 -5.97
C GLN A 85 -17.27 11.08 -5.43
N VAL A 86 -16.29 11.76 -4.81
CA VAL A 86 -15.08 11.11 -4.29
C VAL A 86 -14.89 11.49 -2.83
N GLY A 87 -14.78 10.47 -1.98
CA GLY A 87 -14.43 10.60 -0.57
C GLY A 87 -13.09 9.92 -0.34
N ALA A 88 -12.28 10.50 0.54
CA ALA A 88 -11.04 9.89 0.97
C ALA A 88 -10.80 10.16 2.45
N GLY A 89 -10.06 9.27 3.07
CA GLY A 89 -9.69 9.38 4.47
C GLY A 89 -8.37 8.71 4.76
N ILE A 90 -7.67 9.24 5.75
CA ILE A 90 -6.54 8.58 6.38
C ILE A 90 -6.75 8.60 7.89
N ALA A 91 -6.35 7.53 8.55
CA ALA A 91 -6.26 7.48 10.00
C ALA A 91 -4.92 6.88 10.41
N ILE A 92 -4.39 7.37 11.52
CA ILE A 92 -3.27 6.78 12.24
C ILE A 92 -3.72 6.54 13.67
N TYR A 93 -3.35 5.42 14.24
CA TYR A 93 -3.74 5.09 15.60
C TYR A 93 -2.66 4.32 16.34
N GLN A 94 -2.70 4.50 17.65
CA GLN A 94 -1.93 3.74 18.61
C GLN A 94 -2.88 3.24 19.68
N ARG A 95 -2.94 1.92 19.86
CA ARG A 95 -3.71 1.28 20.91
C ARG A 95 -2.77 0.59 21.88
N GLU A 96 -3.03 0.78 23.17
CA GLU A 96 -2.28 0.16 24.26
C GLU A 96 -3.23 -0.74 25.04
N VAL A 97 -2.84 -2.01 25.22
CA VAL A 97 -3.60 -3.02 25.95
C VAL A 97 -2.62 -3.82 26.81
N GLY A 98 -2.57 -3.51 28.10
CA GLY A 98 -1.56 -4.07 29.00
C GLY A 98 -0.14 -3.78 28.50
N VAL A 99 0.65 -4.84 28.32
CA VAL A 99 2.02 -4.77 27.79
C VAL A 99 2.08 -4.67 26.27
N PHE A 100 0.96 -4.77 25.55
CA PHE A 100 0.95 -4.71 24.09
C PHE A 100 0.61 -3.31 23.57
N LYS A 101 1.26 -2.98 22.47
CA LYS A 101 1.08 -1.73 21.73
C LYS A 101 0.84 -2.04 20.27
N ASP A 102 -0.31 -1.64 19.76
CA ASP A 102 -0.71 -1.79 18.37
C ASP A 102 -0.61 -0.42 17.69
N PHE A 103 0.30 -0.29 16.73
CA PHE A 103 0.38 0.90 15.88
C PHE A 103 -0.20 0.57 14.50
N GLY A 104 -1.09 1.40 13.99
CA GLY A 104 -1.69 1.16 12.68
C GLY A 104 -2.08 2.41 11.93
N ALA A 105 -2.34 2.20 10.64
CA ALA A 105 -2.80 3.22 9.72
C ALA A 105 -3.94 2.66 8.85
N VAL A 106 -4.92 3.51 8.55
CA VAL A 106 -6.06 3.22 7.67
C VAL A 106 -5.99 4.20 6.51
N ALA A 107 -6.08 3.72 5.28
CA ALA A 107 -6.37 4.52 4.11
C ALA A 107 -7.76 4.16 3.60
N ASN A 108 -8.57 5.17 3.28
CA ASN A 108 -9.93 5.01 2.79
C ASN A 108 -10.09 5.74 1.45
N TYR A 109 -10.83 5.09 0.56
CA TYR A 109 -11.31 5.70 -0.67
C TYR A 109 -12.75 5.25 -0.92
N ALA A 110 -13.59 6.18 -1.35
CA ALA A 110 -14.94 5.89 -1.81
C ALA A 110 -15.26 6.67 -3.08
N GLN A 111 -16.04 6.04 -3.94
CA GLN A 111 -16.53 6.58 -5.20
C GLN A 111 -18.05 6.42 -5.27
N GLY A 112 -18.74 7.52 -5.54
CA GLY A 112 -20.17 7.54 -5.88
C GLY A 112 -20.39 7.45 -7.38
N LEU A 113 -21.44 6.73 -7.79
CA LEU A 113 -21.94 6.59 -9.14
C LEU A 113 -23.42 6.94 -9.14
N ARG A 114 -23.74 8.16 -9.58
CA ARG A 114 -25.13 8.65 -9.64
C ARG A 114 -25.80 8.10 -10.88
N PHE A 115 -26.91 7.37 -10.71
CA PHE A 115 -27.68 6.79 -11.80
C PHE A 115 -29.08 7.41 -11.95
N SER A 116 -29.53 8.21 -10.98
CA SER A 116 -30.74 9.03 -11.10
C SER A 116 -30.65 10.28 -10.23
N ASP A 117 -31.70 11.10 -10.19
CA ASP A 117 -31.72 12.31 -9.35
C ASP A 117 -31.68 12.03 -7.86
N LYS A 118 -32.19 10.87 -7.44
CA LYS A 118 -32.22 10.45 -6.04
C LYS A 118 -31.41 9.18 -5.79
N GLY A 119 -30.91 8.53 -6.83
CA GLY A 119 -30.22 7.23 -6.76
C GLY A 119 -28.71 7.35 -6.97
N ASN A 120 -27.96 6.78 -6.03
CA ASN A 120 -26.50 6.74 -6.06
C ASN A 120 -25.98 5.38 -5.58
N ILE A 121 -25.03 4.79 -6.29
CA ILE A 121 -24.28 3.61 -5.84
C ILE A 121 -22.92 4.10 -5.34
N THR A 122 -22.55 3.77 -4.12
CA THR A 122 -21.24 4.12 -3.54
C THR A 122 -20.43 2.85 -3.33
N ILE A 123 -19.25 2.81 -3.91
CA ILE A 123 -18.25 1.75 -3.69
C ILE A 123 -17.16 2.36 -2.82
N GLY A 124 -16.77 1.68 -1.76
CA GLY A 124 -15.72 2.15 -0.85
C GLY A 124 -14.81 1.01 -0.41
N PHE A 125 -13.60 1.35 -0.04
CA PHE A 125 -12.67 0.40 0.54
C PHE A 125 -11.79 1.05 1.61
N ASN A 126 -11.48 0.28 2.65
CA ASN A 126 -10.39 0.60 3.57
C ASN A 126 -9.23 -0.37 3.36
N PHE A 127 -8.03 0.18 3.38
CA PHE A 127 -6.79 -0.57 3.51
C PHE A 127 -6.19 -0.26 4.89
N LEU A 128 -5.96 -1.30 5.68
CA LEU A 128 -5.50 -1.19 7.04
C LEU A 128 -4.15 -1.87 7.18
N TYR A 129 -3.18 -1.18 7.76
CA TYR A 129 -1.94 -1.76 8.24
C TYR A 129 -1.92 -1.67 9.76
N THR A 130 -1.58 -2.76 10.43
CA THR A 130 -1.39 -2.77 11.88
C THR A 130 -0.16 -3.59 12.26
N ARG A 131 0.57 -3.11 13.26
CA ARG A 131 1.74 -3.79 13.83
C ARG A 131 1.54 -3.86 15.33
N ARG A 132 1.40 -5.07 15.84
CA ARG A 132 1.42 -5.36 17.29
C ARG A 132 2.86 -5.58 17.74
N SER A 133 3.27 -4.84 18.78
CA SER A 133 4.55 -4.97 19.48
C SER A 133 4.30 -5.17 20.98
N ALA A 134 5.26 -5.76 21.70
CA ALA A 134 5.22 -5.83 23.16
C ALA A 134 6.18 -4.82 23.79
N ASP A 135 5.76 -4.23 24.89
CA ASP A 135 6.50 -3.28 25.69
C ASP A 135 6.97 -3.98 26.97
N GLY A 136 8.18 -4.54 26.91
CA GLY A 136 8.80 -5.24 28.04
C GLY A 136 9.09 -4.35 29.24
N VAL A 137 9.16 -3.02 29.07
CA VAL A 137 9.39 -2.07 30.16
C VAL A 137 8.19 -2.01 31.12
N LYS A 138 6.98 -2.31 30.62
CA LYS A 138 5.77 -2.39 31.44
C LYS A 138 5.68 -3.69 32.27
N VAL A 139 6.59 -4.64 32.07
CA VAL A 139 6.60 -5.89 32.85
C VAL A 139 7.38 -5.69 34.14
N ASN A 140 6.65 -5.50 35.25
CA ASN A 140 7.26 -5.49 36.58
C ASN A 140 7.30 -6.91 37.16
N SER A 141 8.28 -7.70 36.74
CA SER A 141 8.50 -9.07 37.21
C SER A 141 9.97 -9.29 37.57
N GLU A 142 10.23 -9.98 38.69
CA GLU A 142 11.58 -10.36 39.12
C GLU A 142 12.26 -11.35 38.15
N LYS A 143 11.45 -12.03 37.31
CA LYS A 143 11.92 -12.89 36.22
C LYS A 143 11.36 -12.38 34.89
N GLU A 144 12.21 -12.24 33.88
CA GLU A 144 11.76 -11.91 32.52
C GLU A 144 10.77 -12.96 32.03
N ASP A 145 9.57 -12.54 31.65
CA ASP A 145 8.57 -13.41 31.02
C ASP A 145 9.05 -13.75 29.59
N PRO A 146 9.35 -15.02 29.27
CA PRO A 146 9.85 -15.40 27.94
C PRO A 146 8.89 -15.07 26.80
N LEU A 147 7.57 -14.99 27.06
CA LEU A 147 6.57 -14.67 26.03
C LEU A 147 6.59 -13.18 25.66
N VAL A 148 6.88 -12.30 26.62
CA VAL A 148 6.98 -10.86 26.39
C VAL A 148 8.38 -10.49 25.89
N ALA A 149 9.42 -11.07 26.49
CA ALA A 149 10.82 -10.81 26.12
C ALA A 149 11.15 -11.29 24.69
N ASN A 150 10.58 -12.42 24.26
CA ASN A 150 10.74 -12.92 22.90
C ASN A 150 9.57 -12.54 21.99
N PHE A 151 8.71 -11.59 22.38
CA PHE A 151 7.59 -11.21 21.55
C PHE A 151 8.10 -10.63 20.23
N GLN A 152 7.50 -11.11 19.16
CA GLN A 152 7.92 -10.86 17.81
C GLN A 152 6.83 -10.04 17.14
N ASP A 153 7.18 -8.84 16.66
CA ASP A 153 6.21 -7.93 16.04
C ASP A 153 5.36 -8.63 14.98
N ILE A 154 4.05 -8.41 15.02
CA ILE A 154 3.07 -9.04 14.13
C ILE A 154 2.46 -7.98 13.21
N PRO A 155 3.02 -7.79 12.00
CA PRO A 155 2.43 -6.94 10.97
C PRO A 155 1.29 -7.65 10.23
N ILE A 156 0.11 -7.02 10.20
CA ILE A 156 -1.08 -7.49 9.48
C ILE A 156 -1.56 -6.41 8.52
N VAL A 157 -1.92 -6.82 7.31
CA VAL A 157 -2.58 -5.97 6.31
C VAL A 157 -4.00 -6.45 6.13
N ASN A 158 -4.98 -5.56 6.20
CA ASN A 158 -6.38 -5.87 6.03
C ASN A 158 -7.06 -5.03 4.94
N PHE A 159 -7.91 -5.65 4.14
CA PHE A 159 -8.74 -4.99 3.12
C PHE A 159 -10.23 -5.14 3.41
N GLN A 160 -10.94 -4.01 3.44
CA GLN A 160 -12.36 -3.90 3.79
C GLN A 160 -13.17 -3.23 2.67
N PRO A 161 -13.73 -4.00 1.72
CA PRO A 161 -14.62 -3.44 0.70
C PRO A 161 -16.03 -3.22 1.22
N ALA A 162 -16.71 -2.24 0.62
CA ALA A 162 -18.09 -1.87 0.90
C ALA A 162 -18.82 -1.41 -0.36
N LEU A 163 -20.12 -1.73 -0.40
CA LEU A 163 -21.05 -1.31 -1.44
C LEU A 163 -22.29 -0.74 -0.76
N THR A 164 -22.76 0.44 -1.19
CA THR A 164 -23.93 1.10 -0.60
C THR A 164 -24.81 1.70 -1.68
N LEU A 165 -26.07 1.29 -1.71
CA LEU A 165 -27.10 1.87 -2.55
C LEU A 165 -27.84 2.95 -1.75
N SER A 166 -27.87 4.17 -2.27
CA SER A 166 -28.57 5.30 -1.68
C SER A 166 -29.74 5.72 -2.57
N MET A 167 -30.92 5.89 -1.97
CA MET A 167 -32.13 6.36 -2.64
C MET A 167 -32.80 7.45 -1.80
N GLY A 168 -32.57 8.71 -2.16
CA GLY A 168 -33.03 9.87 -1.40
C GLY A 168 -32.39 9.94 -0.02
N LYS A 169 -33.20 9.75 1.03
CA LYS A 169 -32.81 9.84 2.44
C LYS A 169 -32.33 8.52 3.05
N ILE A 170 -32.45 7.41 2.32
CA ILE A 170 -32.12 6.07 2.80
C ILE A 170 -30.91 5.55 2.03
N ALA A 171 -29.96 4.96 2.74
CA ALA A 171 -28.82 4.24 2.19
C ALA A 171 -28.75 2.85 2.81
N ILE A 172 -28.61 1.82 1.99
CA ILE A 172 -28.52 0.42 2.40
C ILE A 172 -27.27 -0.17 1.77
N GLY A 173 -26.47 -0.87 2.55
CA GLY A 173 -25.22 -1.41 2.04
C GLY A 173 -24.72 -2.63 2.78
N VAL A 174 -23.71 -3.25 2.17
CA VAL A 174 -22.97 -4.39 2.71
C VAL A 174 -21.49 -4.05 2.69
N PHE A 175 -20.76 -4.58 3.66
CA PHE A 175 -19.32 -4.41 3.76
C PHE A 175 -18.69 -5.60 4.47
N PHE A 176 -17.42 -5.83 4.18
CA PHE A 176 -16.61 -6.84 4.86
C PHE A 176 -15.65 -6.14 5.80
N GLU A 177 -15.55 -6.62 7.05
CA GLU A 177 -14.65 -6.04 8.05
C GLU A 177 -13.22 -6.60 7.96
N ASP A 178 -13.04 -7.76 7.32
CA ASP A 178 -11.76 -8.48 7.29
C ASP A 178 -11.58 -9.42 6.08
N LEU A 179 -12.07 -9.03 4.89
CA LEU A 179 -12.10 -9.89 3.69
C LEU A 179 -10.74 -10.53 3.38
N LEU A 180 -9.67 -9.73 3.41
CA LEU A 180 -8.29 -10.19 3.30
C LEU A 180 -7.55 -9.66 4.53
N ASP A 181 -6.90 -10.52 5.31
CA ASP A 181 -6.17 -10.17 6.53
C ASP A 181 -4.82 -10.87 6.57
N TYR A 182 -3.88 -10.39 5.78
CA TYR A 182 -2.61 -11.08 5.57
C TYR A 182 -1.60 -10.78 6.67
N ASN A 183 -1.10 -11.84 7.33
CA ASN A 183 0.01 -11.74 8.27
C ASN A 183 1.33 -11.74 7.49
N LEU A 184 1.97 -10.57 7.40
CA LEU A 184 3.20 -10.38 6.62
C LEU A 184 4.39 -11.16 7.18
N LYS A 185 4.36 -11.53 8.47
CA LYS A 185 5.46 -12.26 9.11
C LYS A 185 5.34 -13.77 8.93
N LYS A 186 4.14 -14.30 9.07
CA LYS A 186 3.85 -15.73 8.87
C LYS A 186 3.59 -16.09 7.41
N ASN A 187 3.39 -15.09 6.56
CA ASN A 187 3.11 -15.24 5.13
C ASN A 187 1.82 -16.05 4.86
N GLU A 188 0.81 -15.87 5.72
CA GLU A 188 -0.48 -16.57 5.71
C GLU A 188 -1.64 -15.61 6.03
N MET A 189 -2.87 -16.01 5.69
CA MET A 189 -4.07 -15.28 6.15
C MET A 189 -4.23 -15.46 7.66
N ALA A 190 -4.50 -14.36 8.37
CA ALA A 190 -4.68 -14.36 9.81
C ALA A 190 -5.99 -15.06 10.23
N THR A 191 -7.01 -15.05 9.36
CA THR A 191 -8.25 -15.82 9.56
C THR A 191 -8.64 -16.60 8.31
N SER A 192 -9.29 -17.75 8.52
CA SER A 192 -9.85 -18.56 7.43
C SER A 192 -11.01 -17.83 6.77
N PHE A 193 -11.33 -18.19 5.51
CA PHE A 193 -12.45 -17.56 4.80
C PHE A 193 -13.82 -17.80 5.48
N SER A 194 -13.97 -18.91 6.23
CA SER A 194 -15.17 -19.20 7.03
C SER A 194 -15.37 -18.25 8.21
N ASP A 195 -14.30 -17.60 8.67
CA ASP A 195 -14.27 -16.82 9.90
C ASP A 195 -14.42 -15.32 9.63
N LYS A 196 -14.59 -14.97 8.34
CA LYS A 196 -14.73 -13.60 7.85
C LYS A 196 -16.02 -12.96 8.37
N THR A 197 -15.89 -11.70 8.75
CA THR A 197 -16.99 -10.87 9.24
C THR A 197 -17.60 -10.10 8.09
N TYR A 198 -18.87 -10.41 7.81
CA TYR A 198 -19.69 -9.67 6.86
C TYR A 198 -20.79 -8.91 7.60
N SER A 199 -20.98 -7.67 7.17
CA SER A 199 -21.84 -6.71 7.84
C SER A 199 -22.73 -6.01 6.82
N ALA A 200 -23.94 -5.69 7.26
CA ALA A 200 -24.91 -4.93 6.51
C ALA A 200 -25.32 -3.69 7.31
N HIS A 201 -25.65 -2.60 6.62
CA HIS A 201 -26.09 -1.38 7.28
C HIS A 201 -27.28 -0.75 6.57
N VAL A 202 -28.05 -0.01 7.35
CA VAL A 202 -29.11 0.89 6.89
C VAL A 202 -28.87 2.24 7.55
N LEU A 203 -28.76 3.27 6.73
CA LEU A 203 -28.58 4.65 7.15
C LEU A 203 -29.77 5.47 6.66
N TYR A 204 -30.40 6.22 7.57
CA TYR A 204 -31.42 7.20 7.25
C TYR A 204 -30.93 8.59 7.65
N ILE A 205 -30.98 9.54 6.72
CA ILE A 205 -30.56 10.94 6.93
C ILE A 205 -31.77 11.84 6.71
N TYR A 206 -32.15 12.59 7.74
CA TYR A 206 -33.19 13.60 7.66
C TYR A 206 -32.61 14.99 7.93
N ASP A 207 -32.54 15.81 6.89
CA ASP A 207 -32.18 17.22 6.99
C ASP A 207 -33.43 18.05 7.31
N PHE A 208 -33.33 18.94 8.30
CA PHE A 208 -34.40 19.86 8.68
C PHE A 208 -34.41 21.06 7.74
N GLU A 209 -35.60 21.44 7.25
CA GLU A 209 -35.79 22.59 6.36
C GLU A 209 -35.97 23.93 7.11
N GLY A 210 -35.61 23.98 8.40
CA GLY A 210 -35.78 25.16 9.25
C GLY A 210 -35.00 26.37 8.71
N LYS A 211 -35.70 27.49 8.45
CA LYS A 211 -35.11 28.67 7.78
C LYS A 211 -34.24 29.55 8.68
N LYS A 212 -34.41 29.50 10.02
CA LYS A 212 -33.66 30.30 11.01
C LYS A 212 -33.68 29.64 12.41
N GLY A 213 -32.71 29.99 13.25
CA GLY A 213 -32.63 29.58 14.66
C GLY A 213 -31.59 28.48 14.92
N LEU A 214 -31.77 27.73 16.01
CA LEU A 214 -30.86 26.66 16.44
C LEU A 214 -30.91 25.42 15.54
N PHE A 215 -32.03 25.21 14.84
CA PHE A 215 -32.25 24.08 13.93
C PHE A 215 -31.90 24.37 12.47
N GLU A 216 -31.30 25.53 12.18
CA GLU A 216 -30.90 25.88 10.82
C GLU A 216 -29.81 24.92 10.32
N GLY A 217 -30.12 24.14 9.29
CA GLY A 217 -29.25 23.10 8.76
C GLY A 217 -29.07 21.90 9.70
N ALA A 218 -29.94 21.72 10.69
CA ALA A 218 -29.91 20.55 11.54
C ALA A 218 -30.12 19.28 10.71
N SER A 219 -29.53 18.17 11.16
CA SER A 219 -29.79 16.85 10.57
C SER A 219 -29.89 15.79 11.64
N VAL A 220 -30.74 14.78 11.41
CA VAL A 220 -30.78 13.56 12.21
C VAL A 220 -30.35 12.39 11.35
N ARG A 221 -29.43 11.59 11.87
CA ARG A 221 -28.93 10.38 11.22
C ARG A 221 -29.21 9.18 12.10
N THR A 222 -29.81 8.16 11.50
CA THR A 222 -30.10 6.90 12.16
C THR A 222 -29.37 5.80 11.41
N LEU A 223 -28.50 5.07 12.09
CA LEU A 223 -27.71 3.98 11.54
C LEU A 223 -28.05 2.67 12.25
N GLY A 224 -28.52 1.68 11.51
CA GLY A 224 -28.58 0.29 11.93
C GLY A 224 -27.45 -0.50 11.27
N VAL A 225 -26.76 -1.34 12.04
CA VAL A 225 -25.75 -2.28 11.53
C VAL A 225 -26.07 -3.68 12.04
N ALA A 226 -26.03 -4.66 11.15
CA ALA A 226 -26.09 -6.08 11.49
C ALA A 226 -24.77 -6.72 11.07
N ARG A 227 -24.19 -7.53 11.96
CA ARG A 227 -22.90 -8.20 11.72
C ARG A 227 -23.01 -9.70 11.96
N LYS A 228 -22.34 -10.47 11.14
CA LYS A 228 -22.15 -11.90 11.37
C LYS A 228 -20.65 -12.18 11.39
N SER A 229 -20.16 -12.55 12.56
CA SER A 229 -18.78 -12.94 12.82
C SER A 229 -18.73 -14.39 13.33
N ILE A 230 -17.51 -14.86 13.61
CA ILE A 230 -17.26 -16.16 14.25
C ILE A 230 -17.95 -16.28 15.62
N ASP A 231 -18.00 -15.19 16.38
CA ASP A 231 -18.62 -15.13 17.72
C ASP A 231 -20.16 -15.10 17.68
N GLY A 232 -20.74 -14.98 16.48
CA GLY A 232 -22.18 -15.05 16.25
C GLY A 232 -22.74 -13.83 15.54
N PHE A 233 -24.04 -13.60 15.74
CA PHE A 233 -24.76 -12.47 15.16
C PHE A 233 -24.77 -11.29 16.13
N GLY A 234 -24.27 -10.14 15.69
CA GLY A 234 -24.28 -8.87 16.42
C GLY A 234 -25.13 -7.83 15.69
N PHE A 235 -25.56 -6.81 16.43
CA PHE A 235 -26.30 -5.69 15.86
C PHE A 235 -26.00 -4.42 16.65
N ALA A 236 -26.10 -3.28 15.97
CA ALA A 236 -25.92 -1.96 16.54
C ALA A 236 -26.92 -0.97 15.97
N GLY A 237 -27.39 -0.05 16.81
CA GLY A 237 -28.25 1.07 16.43
C GLY A 237 -27.67 2.37 16.95
N ASN A 238 -27.53 3.37 16.10
CA ASN A 238 -26.99 4.68 16.45
C ASN A 238 -27.92 5.79 15.95
N LEU A 239 -28.05 6.83 16.75
CA LEU A 239 -28.77 8.06 16.45
C LEU A 239 -27.81 9.24 16.67
N LEU A 240 -27.74 10.13 15.69
CA LEU A 240 -26.95 11.36 15.76
C LEU A 240 -27.81 12.54 15.36
N LEU A 241 -28.00 13.47 16.28
CA LEU A 241 -28.57 14.79 16.02
C LEU A 241 -27.40 15.77 15.85
N ASP A 242 -27.29 16.35 14.67
CA ASP A 242 -26.31 17.38 14.36
C ASP A 242 -26.98 18.76 14.30
N LEU A 243 -26.49 19.68 15.10
CA LEU A 243 -26.95 21.07 15.21
C LEU A 243 -25.78 21.98 14.84
N PRO A 244 -25.62 22.40 13.58
CA PRO A 244 -24.41 23.09 13.11
C PRO A 244 -23.95 24.30 13.92
N LYS A 245 -24.89 25.00 14.58
CA LYS A 245 -24.59 26.18 15.41
C LYS A 245 -24.19 25.87 16.85
N ILE A 246 -24.53 24.68 17.36
CA ILE A 246 -24.30 24.32 18.77
C ILE A 246 -23.28 23.18 18.87
N GLY A 247 -23.45 22.13 18.06
CA GLY A 247 -22.68 20.91 18.18
C GLY A 247 -23.52 19.69 17.79
N TRP A 248 -23.36 18.58 18.49
CA TRP A 248 -24.06 17.35 18.17
C TRP A 248 -24.37 16.52 19.42
N LEU A 249 -25.40 15.69 19.33
CA LEU A 249 -25.79 14.72 20.35
C LEU A 249 -25.87 13.34 19.70
N ARG A 250 -25.29 12.33 20.33
CA ARG A 250 -25.34 10.94 19.87
C ARG A 250 -25.81 10.00 20.97
N GLY A 251 -26.55 8.98 20.56
CA GLY A 251 -26.93 7.87 21.40
C GLY A 251 -26.93 6.58 20.59
N GLY A 252 -26.54 5.48 21.19
CA GLY A 252 -26.51 4.21 20.48
C GLY A 252 -26.48 3.01 21.41
N TYR A 253 -26.75 1.85 20.83
CA TYR A 253 -26.64 0.56 21.47
C TYR A 253 -25.92 -0.39 20.53
N ASP A 254 -24.97 -1.14 21.06
CA ASP A 254 -24.26 -2.20 20.36
C ASP A 254 -24.32 -3.46 21.22
N LYS A 255 -24.67 -4.60 20.64
CA LYS A 255 -24.81 -5.86 21.38
C LYS A 255 -23.55 -6.26 22.15
N ASP A 256 -22.38 -6.01 21.56
CA ASP A 256 -21.09 -6.45 22.11
C ASP A 256 -20.53 -5.42 23.11
N ASN A 257 -20.93 -4.15 22.98
CA ASN A 257 -20.31 -3.02 23.70
C ASN A 257 -21.28 -2.23 24.61
N GLY A 258 -22.58 -2.52 24.58
CA GLY A 258 -23.59 -1.90 25.42
C GLY A 258 -24.11 -0.56 24.92
N ILE A 259 -24.57 0.27 25.84
CA ILE A 259 -25.20 1.57 25.53
C ILE A 259 -24.12 2.66 25.51
N SER A 260 -24.21 3.55 24.53
CA SER A 260 -23.35 4.73 24.41
C SER A 260 -24.18 6.00 24.31
N ALA A 261 -23.65 7.07 24.90
CA ALA A 261 -24.17 8.42 24.78
C ALA A 261 -22.99 9.38 24.63
N GLY A 262 -23.12 10.36 23.75
CA GLY A 262 -22.09 11.37 23.57
C GLY A 262 -22.67 12.70 23.15
N LEU A 263 -21.92 13.74 23.40
CA LEU A 263 -22.26 15.10 23.04
C LEU A 263 -21.00 15.81 22.55
N GLY A 264 -21.16 16.74 21.63
CA GLY A 264 -20.10 17.63 21.22
C GLY A 264 -20.59 19.05 21.11
N VAL A 265 -19.68 19.98 21.33
CA VAL A 265 -19.93 21.42 21.29
C VAL A 265 -18.99 22.03 20.27
N ASN A 266 -19.53 22.89 19.42
CA ASN A 266 -18.74 23.70 18.49
C ASN A 266 -18.18 24.90 19.27
N LEU A 267 -16.86 24.94 19.44
CA LEU A 267 -16.14 26.04 20.08
C LEU A 267 -15.99 27.23 19.12
N SER A 268 -15.99 26.96 17.81
CA SER A 268 -16.03 27.96 16.74
C SER A 268 -16.65 27.35 15.48
N ASP A 269 -16.74 28.11 14.38
CA ASP A 269 -17.19 27.61 13.08
C ASP A 269 -16.33 26.46 12.53
N ARG A 270 -15.11 26.27 13.06
CA ARG A 270 -14.16 25.26 12.61
C ARG A 270 -13.73 24.28 13.69
N LEU A 271 -13.79 24.65 14.96
CA LEU A 271 -13.29 23.81 16.06
C LEU A 271 -14.46 23.25 16.86
N SER A 272 -14.46 21.95 17.12
CA SER A 272 -15.41 21.31 18.01
C SER A 272 -14.71 20.32 18.94
N ILE A 273 -15.30 20.15 20.12
CA ILE A 273 -14.87 19.17 21.12
C ILE A 273 -16.03 18.22 21.40
N GLY A 274 -15.74 16.94 21.55
CA GLY A 274 -16.71 15.88 21.80
C GLY A 274 -16.32 15.03 22.99
N PHE A 275 -17.32 14.59 23.74
CA PHE A 275 -17.20 13.59 24.78
C PHE A 275 -18.21 12.47 24.54
N THR A 276 -17.77 11.22 24.66
CA THR A 276 -18.65 10.06 24.68
C THR A 276 -18.39 9.23 25.92
N TYR A 277 -19.48 8.81 26.55
CA TYR A 277 -19.50 7.78 27.57
C TYR A 277 -20.19 6.52 27.02
N GLU A 278 -19.55 5.37 27.21
CA GLU A 278 -20.09 4.05 26.85
C GLU A 278 -20.10 3.16 28.08
N LYS A 279 -21.24 2.53 28.36
CA LYS A 279 -21.40 1.56 29.44
C LYS A 279 -21.43 0.16 28.84
N GLY A 280 -20.28 -0.50 28.88
CA GLY A 280 -20.16 -1.91 28.50
C GLY A 280 -20.51 -2.87 29.64
N ASN A 281 -20.39 -4.17 29.34
CA ASN A 281 -20.69 -5.24 30.30
C ASN A 281 -19.69 -5.33 31.47
N ILE A 282 -18.46 -4.85 31.26
CA ILE A 282 -17.37 -4.98 32.24
C ILE A 282 -17.19 -3.67 33.01
N ALA A 283 -16.92 -2.57 32.28
CA ALA A 283 -16.74 -1.25 32.85
C ALA A 283 -17.09 -0.16 31.85
N ALA A 284 -17.10 1.09 32.33
CA ALA A 284 -17.35 2.25 31.51
C ALA A 284 -16.14 2.59 30.62
N THR A 285 -16.41 3.21 29.47
CA THR A 285 -15.40 3.69 28.52
C THR A 285 -15.67 5.16 28.23
N ASN A 286 -14.62 5.98 28.29
CA ASN A 286 -14.68 7.40 28.02
C ASN A 286 -13.90 7.73 26.75
N GLU A 287 -14.42 8.65 25.94
CA GLU A 287 -13.78 9.13 24.72
C GLU A 287 -13.85 10.65 24.67
N VAL A 288 -12.71 11.29 24.41
CA VAL A 288 -12.61 12.74 24.18
C VAL A 288 -12.06 12.95 22.78
N GLY A 289 -12.73 13.77 21.99
CA GLY A 289 -12.34 14.09 20.63
C GLY A 289 -12.24 15.59 20.40
N LEU A 290 -11.23 16.02 19.66
CA LEU A 290 -11.09 17.37 19.14
C LEU A 290 -11.14 17.31 17.62
N THR A 291 -12.03 18.09 17.01
CA THR A 291 -12.20 18.12 15.55
C THR A 291 -11.98 19.52 15.01
N TYR A 292 -11.14 19.62 13.99
CA TYR A 292 -10.97 20.81 13.17
C TYR A 292 -11.58 20.59 11.79
N THR A 293 -12.46 21.50 11.39
CA THR A 293 -13.20 21.47 10.14
C THR A 293 -12.59 22.45 9.14
N PHE A 294 -12.17 21.92 7.99
CA PHE A 294 -11.64 22.74 6.91
C PHE A 294 -12.81 23.34 6.12
N THR A 295 -12.68 24.62 5.76
CA THR A 295 -13.68 25.30 4.92
C THR A 295 -13.60 24.77 3.50
N LYS A 296 -14.76 24.57 2.84
CA LYS A 296 -14.84 24.19 1.43
C LYS A 296 -13.86 25.01 0.58
N THR A 297 -12.94 24.34 -0.11
CA THR A 297 -12.48 24.84 -1.40
C THR A 297 -13.73 24.98 -2.27
N ARG A 298 -13.90 26.15 -2.90
CA ARG A 298 -15.06 26.47 -3.73
C ARG A 298 -15.10 25.54 -4.95
N SER A 299 -15.59 24.32 -4.79
CA SER A 299 -16.13 23.57 -5.92
C SER A 299 -17.37 24.34 -6.37
N SER A 300 -17.31 24.84 -7.60
CA SER A 300 -18.30 25.71 -8.23
C SER A 300 -19.68 25.04 -8.21
N SER A 301 -20.44 25.25 -7.13
CA SER A 301 -21.88 25.11 -7.20
C SER A 301 -22.37 26.28 -8.05
N ARG A 302 -22.54 26.06 -9.35
CA ARG A 302 -23.68 26.71 -10.02
C ARG A 302 -24.93 26.20 -9.30
N ARG A 303 -25.26 26.86 -8.19
CA ARG A 303 -26.64 26.94 -7.72
C ARG A 303 -27.39 27.53 -8.91
N VAL A 304 -27.97 26.67 -9.73
CA VAL A 304 -29.07 27.07 -10.58
C VAL A 304 -30.11 27.58 -9.60
N LYS A 305 -30.17 28.90 -9.44
CA LYS A 305 -31.34 29.55 -8.86
C LYS A 305 -32.48 29.08 -9.76
N ARG A 306 -33.32 28.16 -9.28
CA ARG A 306 -34.63 27.91 -9.87
C ARG A 306 -35.34 29.25 -9.90
N ARG A 307 -35.27 29.95 -11.05
CA ARG A 307 -36.24 30.99 -11.36
C ARG A 307 -37.56 30.25 -11.54
N VAL A 308 -38.51 30.64 -10.71
CA VAL A 308 -39.92 30.28 -10.82
C VAL A 308 -40.33 30.55 -12.27
N SER A 309 -40.68 29.51 -13.01
CA SER A 309 -41.20 29.63 -14.38
C SER A 309 -42.63 30.14 -14.29
N GLY A 310 -42.81 31.45 -14.45
CA GLY A 310 -44.09 32.00 -14.89
C GLY A 310 -44.21 31.79 -16.41
N ASN A 311 -45.34 31.27 -16.85
CA ASN A 311 -45.64 31.09 -18.28
C ASN A 311 -45.60 32.44 -19.00
N ILE A 312 -44.75 32.54 -20.02
CA ILE A 312 -44.84 33.58 -21.05
C ILE A 312 -44.64 32.87 -22.39
N GLU A 313 -45.71 32.82 -23.20
CA GLU A 313 -45.62 32.47 -24.63
C GLU A 313 -44.90 33.60 -25.37
N ILE A 314 -43.90 33.27 -26.19
CA ILE A 314 -43.23 34.22 -27.08
C ILE A 314 -43.14 33.61 -28.47
N THR A 315 -43.84 34.23 -29.42
CA THR A 315 -43.68 34.05 -30.86
C THR A 315 -42.37 34.68 -31.34
N LEU A 316 -41.60 33.94 -32.14
CA LEU A 316 -40.30 34.38 -32.66
C LEU A 316 -40.44 35.11 -34.01
N PRO A 317 -39.91 36.33 -34.17
CA PRO A 317 -39.65 36.89 -35.49
C PRO A 317 -38.22 36.52 -35.96
N LYS A 318 -38.09 36.15 -37.23
CA LYS A 318 -36.80 36.10 -37.93
C LYS A 318 -36.41 37.52 -38.37
N ASN A 319 -35.26 38.03 -37.92
CA ASN A 319 -34.32 38.66 -38.86
C ASN A 319 -32.89 38.85 -38.32
N THR A 320 -32.02 38.92 -39.31
CA THR A 320 -30.58 39.11 -39.44
C THR A 320 -29.99 40.39 -38.85
N SER A 321 -28.78 40.29 -38.27
CA SER A 321 -27.63 41.24 -38.35
C SER A 321 -26.49 40.88 -37.37
N PRO A 322 -25.24 41.31 -37.60
CA PRO A 322 -24.03 40.56 -37.23
C PRO A 322 -23.50 40.84 -35.82
N ILE A 323 -22.94 39.81 -35.20
CA ILE A 323 -22.31 39.82 -33.88
C ILE A 323 -20.91 40.46 -33.99
N LYS A 324 -20.69 41.58 -33.30
CA LYS A 324 -19.35 42.08 -32.95
C LYS A 324 -18.69 41.11 -31.96
N LYS A 325 -17.49 40.63 -32.27
CA LYS A 325 -16.66 39.83 -31.34
C LYS A 325 -15.96 40.77 -30.35
N GLU A 326 -16.20 40.58 -29.05
CA GLU A 326 -15.32 41.05 -27.98
C GLU A 326 -14.08 40.14 -27.89
N PRO A 327 -12.91 40.66 -27.48
CA PRO A 327 -11.69 39.87 -27.39
C PRO A 327 -11.76 38.87 -26.23
N ILE A 328 -11.45 37.61 -26.54
CA ILE A 328 -11.28 36.52 -25.59
C ILE A 328 -9.95 36.75 -24.87
N TYR A 329 -10.00 36.92 -23.55
CA TYR A 329 -8.81 36.85 -22.70
C TYR A 329 -8.45 35.37 -22.52
N GLU A 330 -7.38 34.91 -23.14
CA GLU A 330 -6.84 33.57 -22.94
C GLU A 330 -6.18 33.48 -21.56
N ASN A 331 -6.73 32.63 -20.70
CA ASN A 331 -6.12 32.22 -19.44
C ASN A 331 -5.43 30.85 -19.65
N PRO A 332 -4.09 30.75 -19.58
CA PRO A 332 -3.32 29.57 -20.00
C PRO A 332 -3.35 28.36 -19.04
N GLU A 333 -4.33 28.24 -18.13
CA GLU A 333 -4.38 27.14 -17.13
C GLU A 333 -5.47 26.07 -17.35
N HIS A 334 -6.10 26.01 -18.52
CA HIS A 334 -7.05 24.93 -18.84
C HIS A 334 -6.43 23.90 -19.79
N TYR A 335 -5.75 22.90 -19.21
CA TYR A 335 -5.55 21.61 -19.89
C TYR A 335 -6.81 20.75 -19.78
N ASP A 336 -7.11 20.07 -20.87
CA ASP A 336 -8.40 19.53 -21.28
C ASP A 336 -8.76 18.22 -20.54
N LEU A 337 -10.03 18.06 -20.17
CA LEU A 337 -10.57 16.92 -19.41
C LEU A 337 -10.59 15.61 -20.22
N SER A 338 -10.25 15.66 -21.50
CA SER A 338 -10.25 14.57 -22.47
C SER A 338 -9.13 13.56 -22.23
N ASP A 339 -7.93 14.02 -21.86
CA ASP A 339 -6.75 13.16 -21.65
C ASP A 339 -6.83 12.33 -20.36
N GLU A 340 -7.46 12.87 -19.31
CA GLU A 340 -7.66 12.16 -18.04
C GLU A 340 -8.74 11.08 -18.16
N ILE A 341 -9.76 11.31 -19.01
CA ILE A 341 -10.80 10.33 -19.35
C ILE A 341 -10.23 9.19 -20.20
N LEU A 342 -9.32 9.50 -21.14
CA LEU A 342 -8.64 8.47 -21.94
C LEU A 342 -7.77 7.56 -21.05
N ARG A 343 -6.94 8.16 -20.18
CA ARG A 343 -6.07 7.42 -19.24
C ARG A 343 -6.85 6.55 -18.26
N THR A 344 -8.02 6.99 -17.81
CA THR A 344 -8.87 6.19 -16.91
C THR A 344 -9.58 5.05 -17.63
N GLN A 345 -9.98 5.23 -18.89
CA GLN A 345 -10.56 4.13 -19.69
C GLN A 345 -9.51 3.06 -20.01
N ASP A 346 -8.28 3.46 -20.36
CA ASP A 346 -7.16 2.53 -20.61
C ASP A 346 -6.79 1.74 -19.35
N SER A 347 -6.79 2.41 -18.18
CA SER A 347 -6.53 1.78 -16.89
C SER A 347 -7.58 0.71 -16.53
N ILE A 348 -8.85 0.92 -16.89
CA ILE A 348 -9.94 -0.02 -16.65
C ILE A 348 -9.87 -1.21 -17.63
N ALA A 349 -9.48 -0.97 -18.88
CA ALA A 349 -9.27 -2.04 -19.86
C ALA A 349 -8.14 -2.99 -19.44
N ILE A 350 -7.00 -2.44 -18.97
CA ILE A 350 -5.87 -3.22 -18.44
C ILE A 350 -6.28 -4.03 -17.20
N LEU A 351 -7.16 -3.49 -16.36
CA LEU A 351 -7.66 -4.21 -15.18
C LEU A 351 -8.57 -5.38 -15.55
N ASN A 352 -9.47 -5.18 -16.51
CA ASN A 352 -10.37 -6.23 -16.99
C ASN A 352 -9.60 -7.38 -17.65
N GLU A 353 -8.55 -7.07 -18.40
CA GLU A 353 -7.66 -8.06 -19.01
C GLU A 353 -6.94 -8.91 -17.95
N LYS A 354 -6.43 -8.27 -16.88
CA LYS A 354 -5.80 -8.98 -15.75
C LYS A 354 -6.79 -9.84 -14.96
N VAL A 355 -8.02 -9.38 -14.80
CA VAL A 355 -9.08 -10.16 -14.13
C VAL A 355 -9.45 -11.40 -14.95
N GLU A 356 -9.54 -11.28 -16.27
CA GLU A 356 -9.77 -12.42 -17.16
C GLU A 356 -8.59 -13.40 -17.20
N GLU A 357 -7.36 -12.90 -17.14
CA GLU A 357 -6.15 -13.72 -17.05
C GLU A 357 -6.13 -14.52 -15.74
N ILE A 358 -6.49 -13.89 -14.61
CA ILE A 358 -6.63 -14.56 -13.31
C ILE A 358 -7.78 -15.58 -13.34
N LEU A 359 -8.92 -15.27 -13.97
CA LEU A 359 -10.05 -16.20 -14.11
C LEU A 359 -9.69 -17.41 -14.99
N LYS A 360 -8.88 -17.24 -16.04
CA LYS A 360 -8.32 -18.34 -16.86
C LYS A 360 -7.35 -19.21 -16.06
N LEU A 361 -6.51 -18.60 -15.22
CA LEU A 361 -5.57 -19.32 -14.35
C LEU A 361 -6.29 -20.10 -13.25
N LEU A 362 -7.43 -19.60 -12.74
CA LEU A 362 -8.25 -20.29 -11.74
C LEU A 362 -9.09 -21.43 -12.33
N LYS A 363 -9.53 -21.33 -13.59
CA LYS A 363 -10.30 -22.40 -14.27
C LYS A 363 -9.46 -23.64 -14.60
N ASN A 364 -8.13 -23.50 -14.69
CA ASN A 364 -7.20 -24.56 -15.09
C ASN A 364 -6.52 -25.28 -13.91
N GLN A 365 -6.98 -25.10 -12.66
CA GLN A 365 -6.53 -25.94 -11.55
C GLN A 365 -7.24 -27.30 -11.57
N PRO A 366 -6.53 -28.44 -11.59
CA PRO A 366 -7.15 -29.75 -11.49
C PRO A 366 -7.82 -29.92 -10.11
N LYS A 367 -9.04 -30.47 -10.09
CA LYS A 367 -9.78 -30.82 -8.88
C LYS A 367 -8.91 -31.66 -7.94
N GLN A 368 -8.77 -31.21 -6.69
CA GLN A 368 -8.15 -31.99 -5.63
C GLN A 368 -9.04 -33.20 -5.32
N VAL A 369 -8.51 -34.39 -5.57
CA VAL A 369 -9.09 -35.65 -5.09
C VAL A 369 -8.60 -35.84 -3.66
N GLU A 370 -9.52 -35.94 -2.71
CA GLU A 370 -9.23 -36.31 -1.32
C GLU A 370 -8.69 -37.75 -1.29
N VAL A 371 -7.43 -37.91 -0.89
CA VAL A 371 -6.84 -39.22 -0.59
C VAL A 371 -6.75 -39.34 0.93
N ILE A 372 -7.65 -40.16 1.49
CA ILE A 372 -7.58 -40.65 2.86
C ILE A 372 -6.28 -41.46 3.00
N ARG A 373 -5.40 -41.08 3.94
CA ARG A 373 -4.17 -41.82 4.25
C ARG A 373 -4.34 -42.59 5.55
N GLU A 374 -4.45 -43.91 5.45
CA GLU A 374 -4.06 -44.83 6.53
C GLU A 374 -2.54 -44.84 6.67
N ILE A 375 -2.06 -44.77 7.91
CA ILE A 375 -0.64 -44.74 8.25
C ILE A 375 -0.16 -46.17 8.43
N LYS A 376 0.77 -46.63 7.58
CA LYS A 376 1.67 -47.75 7.88
C LYS A 376 3.12 -47.35 7.64
N SER A 377 3.90 -47.45 8.70
CA SER A 377 5.34 -47.24 8.77
C SER A 377 6.13 -48.39 8.12
N VAL A 378 7.03 -48.08 7.19
CA VAL A 378 8.11 -48.99 6.75
C VAL A 378 9.41 -48.17 6.61
N PRO A 379 10.56 -48.67 7.11
CA PRO A 379 11.83 -47.94 7.10
C PRO A 379 12.43 -47.90 5.69
N VAL A 380 12.93 -46.72 5.28
CA VAL A 380 13.54 -46.51 3.96
C VAL A 380 15.04 -46.76 4.04
N VAL A 381 15.47 -47.84 3.40
CA VAL A 381 16.86 -48.07 2.98
C VAL A 381 17.09 -47.27 1.69
N VAL A 382 18.11 -46.42 1.69
CA VAL A 382 18.48 -45.59 0.54
C VAL A 382 19.20 -46.45 -0.50
N LYS A 383 18.60 -46.62 -1.68
CA LYS A 383 19.30 -47.03 -2.91
C LYS A 383 19.38 -45.83 -3.85
N ASN A 384 20.58 -45.59 -4.37
CA ASN A 384 20.86 -44.63 -5.42
C ASN A 384 20.13 -45.07 -6.71
N GLU A 385 19.10 -44.33 -7.12
CA GLU A 385 18.50 -44.43 -8.45
C GLU A 385 19.16 -43.39 -9.37
N GLU A 386 19.67 -43.85 -10.52
CA GLU A 386 20.06 -42.99 -11.64
C GLU A 386 18.85 -42.18 -12.10
N LYS A 387 18.97 -40.84 -12.05
CA LYS A 387 17.88 -39.92 -12.33
C LYS A 387 17.88 -39.45 -13.78
N ASP A 388 16.69 -39.46 -14.37
CA ASP A 388 16.36 -39.04 -15.72
C ASP A 388 16.69 -37.55 -15.99
N THR A 389 17.61 -37.30 -16.92
CA THR A 389 18.06 -35.96 -17.33
C THR A 389 17.29 -35.41 -18.55
N SER A 390 16.14 -35.97 -18.92
CA SER A 390 15.42 -35.62 -20.15
C SER A 390 14.47 -34.40 -20.07
N LEU A 391 14.40 -33.70 -18.93
CA LEU A 391 13.47 -32.57 -18.75
C LEU A 391 13.87 -31.33 -19.58
N LYS A 392 12.89 -30.76 -20.30
CA LYS A 392 13.07 -29.58 -21.17
C LYS A 392 13.54 -28.34 -20.40
N ARG A 393 14.64 -27.75 -20.87
CA ARG A 393 15.23 -26.49 -20.38
C ARG A 393 14.26 -25.30 -20.55
N ARG A 394 14.20 -24.42 -19.55
CA ARG A 394 13.59 -23.09 -19.71
C ARG A 394 14.53 -22.19 -20.54
N ASN A 395 13.95 -21.42 -21.48
CA ASN A 395 14.70 -20.52 -22.35
C ASN A 395 15.25 -19.29 -21.61
N ASN A 396 14.67 -18.90 -20.48
CA ASN A 396 15.07 -17.71 -19.73
C ASN A 396 15.51 -18.09 -18.31
N THR A 397 16.81 -18.26 -18.08
CA THR A 397 17.39 -18.51 -16.75
C THR A 397 18.33 -17.37 -16.37
N PRO A 398 18.03 -16.63 -15.28
CA PRO A 398 18.77 -15.42 -14.93
C PRO A 398 20.28 -15.61 -14.75
N TRP A 399 20.76 -16.74 -14.24
CA TRP A 399 22.18 -16.95 -13.94
C TRP A 399 23.09 -17.13 -15.16
N ARG A 400 22.53 -17.36 -16.36
CA ARG A 400 23.30 -17.47 -17.61
C ARG A 400 23.71 -16.12 -18.19
N GLU A 401 22.99 -15.05 -17.83
CA GLU A 401 23.21 -13.72 -18.39
C GLU A 401 24.04 -12.84 -17.46
N LYS A 402 25.19 -12.38 -17.96
CA LYS A 402 26.07 -11.41 -17.28
C LYS A 402 25.43 -10.01 -17.17
N MET A 403 24.56 -9.68 -18.11
CA MET A 403 23.89 -8.38 -18.20
C MET A 403 22.43 -8.51 -17.79
N VAL A 404 21.84 -7.43 -17.30
CA VAL A 404 20.40 -7.29 -17.10
C VAL A 404 19.89 -6.16 -17.97
N THR A 405 18.81 -6.40 -18.69
CA THR A 405 18.11 -5.36 -19.46
C THR A 405 17.19 -4.60 -18.50
N ARG A 406 17.43 -3.30 -18.34
CA ARG A 406 16.52 -2.41 -17.60
C ARG A 406 15.73 -1.57 -18.59
N GLY A 407 14.41 -1.53 -18.40
CA GLY A 407 13.55 -0.55 -19.07
C GLY A 407 13.66 0.81 -18.38
N GLY A 408 13.52 1.90 -19.15
CA GLY A 408 13.34 3.23 -18.60
C GLY A 408 12.16 3.26 -17.63
N GLY A 409 12.23 4.09 -16.58
CA GLY A 409 11.18 4.21 -15.56
C GLY A 409 9.80 4.53 -16.15
N SER A 410 8.75 4.43 -15.33
CA SER A 410 7.37 4.72 -15.72
C SER A 410 7.26 6.03 -16.51
N GLY A 411 7.03 5.93 -17.82
CA GLY A 411 6.91 7.08 -18.72
C GLY A 411 8.11 7.37 -19.63
N GLY A 412 9.05 6.43 -19.84
CA GLY A 412 10.09 6.59 -20.88
C GLY A 412 11.13 7.68 -20.57
N THR A 413 11.28 8.07 -19.30
CA THR A 413 12.24 9.09 -18.87
C THR A 413 13.65 8.52 -18.75
N MET A 414 14.61 9.21 -19.35
CA MET A 414 16.04 8.91 -19.32
C MET A 414 16.82 10.18 -19.00
N TYR A 415 17.94 10.01 -18.30
CA TYR A 415 18.86 11.06 -17.90
C TYR A 415 20.11 11.00 -18.78
N TYR A 416 20.34 12.03 -19.57
CA TYR A 416 21.45 12.14 -20.52
C TYR A 416 22.55 13.00 -19.95
N ILE A 417 23.79 12.54 -20.06
CA ILE A 417 24.99 13.31 -19.74
C ILE A 417 25.32 14.17 -20.97
N ALA A 418 24.77 15.38 -21.02
CA ALA A 418 24.86 16.32 -22.12
C ALA A 418 26.12 17.21 -22.03
N VAL A 419 26.76 17.41 -23.17
CA VAL A 419 27.92 18.30 -23.34
C VAL A 419 27.46 19.69 -23.75
N ASP A 420 26.49 19.76 -24.67
CA ASP A 420 25.94 21.02 -25.17
C ASP A 420 24.54 20.81 -25.79
N GLN A 421 23.83 21.91 -26.01
CA GLN A 421 22.48 21.95 -26.59
C GLN A 421 22.39 22.91 -27.78
N PHE A 422 21.65 22.51 -28.81
CA PHE A 422 21.51 23.27 -30.06
C PHE A 422 20.06 23.36 -30.51
N ARG A 423 19.71 24.48 -31.15
CA ARG A 423 18.40 24.64 -31.83
C ARG A 423 18.38 24.06 -33.24
N SER A 424 19.52 23.98 -33.91
CA SER A 424 19.65 23.41 -35.26
C SER A 424 20.37 22.06 -35.17
N LYS A 425 19.83 21.10 -35.94
CA LYS A 425 20.37 19.74 -36.03
C LYS A 425 21.78 19.73 -36.64
N GLU A 426 22.03 20.57 -37.67
CA GLU A 426 23.34 20.62 -38.33
C GLU A 426 24.46 21.03 -37.37
N ASN A 427 24.18 21.97 -36.46
CA ASN A 427 25.16 22.42 -35.47
C ASN A 427 25.47 21.35 -34.43
N ALA A 428 24.47 20.55 -34.03
CA ALA A 428 24.65 19.45 -33.11
C ALA A 428 25.46 18.30 -33.73
N GLU A 429 25.18 17.98 -35.00
CA GLU A 429 25.94 16.96 -35.75
C GLU A 429 27.41 17.37 -35.95
N ALA A 430 27.67 18.65 -36.20
CA ALA A 430 29.04 19.17 -36.28
C ALA A 430 29.84 18.97 -34.99
N LEU A 431 29.20 19.06 -33.81
CA LEU A 431 29.85 18.79 -32.53
C LEU A 431 30.09 17.28 -32.32
N VAL A 432 29.16 16.42 -32.73
CA VAL A 432 29.34 14.95 -32.69
C VAL A 432 30.53 14.52 -33.56
N ASP A 433 30.63 15.04 -34.78
CA ASP A 433 31.73 14.70 -35.69
C ASP A 433 33.08 15.25 -35.21
N ARG A 434 33.07 16.42 -34.57
CA ARG A 434 34.26 16.95 -33.90
C ARG A 434 34.69 16.05 -32.73
N SER A 435 33.74 15.54 -31.95
CA SER A 435 34.01 14.68 -30.79
C SER A 435 34.65 13.34 -31.17
N LYS A 436 34.29 12.78 -32.34
CA LYS A 436 34.94 11.57 -32.89
C LYS A 436 36.45 11.75 -33.11
N ARG A 437 36.89 12.96 -33.50
CA ARG A 437 38.33 13.27 -33.69
C ARG A 437 39.12 13.18 -32.38
N PHE A 438 38.45 13.40 -31.25
CA PHE A 438 39.01 13.30 -29.91
C PHE A 438 38.77 11.95 -29.24
N LYS A 439 38.32 10.92 -29.98
CA LYS A 439 37.99 9.57 -29.49
C LYS A 439 36.87 9.57 -28.42
N ILE A 440 35.98 10.56 -28.44
CA ILE A 440 34.81 10.62 -27.55
C ILE A 440 33.58 10.16 -28.34
N GLU A 441 32.90 9.11 -27.86
CA GLU A 441 31.66 8.59 -28.47
C GLU A 441 30.45 9.46 -28.09
N ALA A 442 30.35 10.65 -28.66
CA ALA A 442 29.18 11.51 -28.49
C ALA A 442 28.03 11.06 -29.41
N LYS A 443 26.79 11.17 -28.93
CA LYS A 443 25.54 10.84 -29.63
C LYS A 443 24.57 12.01 -29.57
N LEU A 444 23.59 12.00 -30.48
CA LEU A 444 22.58 13.05 -30.61
C LEU A 444 21.22 12.56 -30.09
N VAL A 445 20.50 13.39 -29.34
CA VAL A 445 19.12 13.16 -28.94
C VAL A 445 18.31 14.45 -29.08
N GLN A 446 17.06 14.35 -29.52
CA GLN A 446 16.12 15.48 -29.57
C GLN A 446 15.14 15.36 -28.42
N ASP A 447 14.95 16.44 -27.67
CA ASP A 447 13.92 16.51 -26.64
C ASP A 447 12.57 16.85 -27.28
N PRO A 448 11.56 15.96 -27.19
CA PRO A 448 10.24 16.20 -27.78
C PRO A 448 9.49 17.37 -27.14
N LYS A 449 9.82 17.77 -25.90
CA LYS A 449 9.16 18.89 -25.21
C LYS A 449 9.72 20.24 -25.61
N THR A 450 11.04 20.34 -25.74
CA THR A 450 11.73 21.62 -26.01
C THR A 450 12.17 21.79 -27.46
N GLU A 451 12.06 20.72 -28.27
CA GLU A 451 12.58 20.61 -29.64
C GLU A 451 14.09 20.87 -29.77
N LEU A 452 14.83 20.91 -28.66
CA LEU A 452 16.28 21.11 -28.63
C LEU A 452 17.02 19.80 -28.90
N TYR A 453 18.17 19.93 -29.55
CA TYR A 453 19.11 18.85 -29.81
C TYR A 453 20.22 18.84 -28.76
N TYR A 454 20.33 17.74 -28.02
CA TYR A 454 21.39 17.53 -27.03
C TYR A 454 22.45 16.58 -27.57
N VAL A 455 23.71 16.98 -27.45
CA VAL A 455 24.87 16.11 -27.71
C VAL A 455 25.30 15.50 -26.38
N TYR A 456 25.21 14.19 -26.25
CA TYR A 456 25.44 13.47 -24.99
C TYR A 456 26.49 12.37 -25.13
N ILE A 457 27.14 12.06 -24.01
CA ILE A 457 28.18 11.01 -23.93
C ILE A 457 27.57 9.68 -23.46
N ASP A 458 26.72 9.74 -22.44
CA ASP A 458 26.10 8.55 -21.85
C ASP A 458 24.67 8.83 -21.34
N LYS A 459 23.89 7.79 -21.06
CA LYS A 459 22.50 7.90 -20.60
C LYS A 459 22.15 6.87 -19.52
N PHE A 460 21.33 7.28 -18.55
CA PHE A 460 20.96 6.49 -17.37
C PHE A 460 19.45 6.55 -17.11
N ALA A 461 18.88 5.50 -16.51
CA ALA A 461 17.46 5.54 -16.09
C ALA A 461 17.25 6.16 -14.72
N LYS A 462 18.32 6.31 -13.92
CA LYS A 462 18.28 6.95 -12.61
C LYS A 462 19.10 8.23 -12.64
N LYS A 463 18.57 9.26 -12.00
CA LYS A 463 19.23 10.54 -11.89
C LYS A 463 20.55 10.42 -11.12
N GLU A 464 20.55 9.64 -10.04
CA GLU A 464 21.71 9.47 -9.17
C GLU A 464 22.90 8.84 -9.91
N ASP A 465 22.65 7.84 -10.77
CA ASP A 465 23.71 7.18 -11.55
C ASP A 465 24.33 8.14 -12.60
N ALA A 466 23.52 9.05 -13.18
CA ALA A 466 23.99 10.07 -14.10
C ALA A 466 24.81 11.16 -13.39
N GLU A 467 24.36 11.59 -12.21
CA GLU A 467 25.03 12.60 -11.39
C GLU A 467 26.40 12.12 -10.90
N GLU A 468 26.50 10.88 -10.40
CA GLU A 468 27.78 10.26 -9.99
C GLU A 468 28.79 10.25 -11.15
N LYS A 469 28.32 9.98 -12.37
CA LYS A 469 29.17 9.98 -13.56
C LYS A 469 29.61 11.37 -14.00
N VAL A 470 28.73 12.37 -13.91
CA VAL A 470 29.08 13.77 -14.20
C VAL A 470 30.13 14.27 -13.20
N GLU A 471 30.00 13.92 -11.92
CA GLU A 471 31.03 14.22 -10.91
C GLU A 471 32.39 13.60 -11.29
N GLU A 472 32.42 12.33 -11.74
CA GLU A 472 33.66 11.68 -12.20
C GLU A 472 34.31 12.42 -13.40
N PHE A 473 33.51 12.95 -14.34
CA PHE A 473 34.00 13.71 -15.50
C PHE A 473 34.51 15.10 -15.11
N ASN A 474 33.82 15.78 -14.19
CA ASN A 474 34.17 17.12 -13.73
C ASN A 474 35.37 17.12 -12.76
N ASP A 475 35.54 16.05 -11.97
CA ASP A 475 36.68 15.92 -11.07
C ASP A 475 37.99 15.63 -11.83
N LYS A 476 37.92 14.91 -12.96
CA LYS A 476 39.07 14.70 -13.87
C LYS A 476 39.56 15.98 -14.57
N THR A 477 38.71 17.00 -14.71
CA THR A 477 39.08 18.29 -15.34
C THR A 477 39.67 19.31 -14.36
N ARG A 478 39.58 19.08 -13.04
CA ARG A 478 40.24 19.92 -12.01
C ARG A 478 41.75 19.70 -11.86
N MET A 479 42.35 18.80 -12.64
CA MET A 479 43.78 18.52 -12.64
C MET A 479 44.57 19.26 -13.74
N HIS A 480 43.92 20.06 -14.60
CA HIS A 480 44.58 20.85 -15.65
C HIS A 480 44.09 22.31 -15.64
N GLU A 481 44.41 23.04 -14.57
CA GLU A 481 44.59 24.49 -14.63
C GLU A 481 46.10 24.76 -14.70
N ASN A 482 46.64 24.82 -15.91
CA ASN A 482 47.74 25.73 -16.23
C ASN A 482 47.93 25.87 -17.75
N ASP A 483 48.09 27.13 -18.14
CA ASP A 483 48.60 27.65 -19.42
C ASP A 483 47.83 27.35 -20.71
N SER A 484 47.01 28.31 -21.16
CA SER A 484 47.50 29.34 -22.11
C SER A 484 46.32 30.11 -22.72
N SER A 485 46.59 31.38 -22.93
CA SER A 485 45.81 32.39 -23.65
C SER A 485 45.39 31.95 -25.05
N ASP A 486 44.11 32.09 -25.37
CA ASP A 486 43.69 32.33 -26.75
C ASP A 486 42.52 33.32 -26.77
N ASP A 487 42.84 34.53 -27.19
CA ASP A 487 41.89 35.59 -27.53
C ASP A 487 41.17 35.14 -28.82
N LEU A 488 39.92 34.68 -28.71
CA LEU A 488 38.82 34.75 -29.70
C LEU A 488 37.70 33.76 -29.32
N ALA A 489 36.89 34.13 -28.32
CA ALA A 489 35.63 33.44 -28.04
C ALA A 489 34.47 34.44 -28.00
N ILE A 490 33.54 34.30 -28.94
CA ILE A 490 32.23 34.95 -28.91
C ILE A 490 31.52 34.52 -27.62
N GLN A 491 31.20 35.48 -26.76
CA GLN A 491 30.46 35.25 -25.52
C GLN A 491 29.01 34.85 -25.84
N ILE A 492 28.73 33.56 -25.84
CA ILE A 492 27.38 33.04 -25.62
C ILE A 492 27.28 32.76 -24.11
N LYS A 493 26.32 33.38 -23.43
CA LYS A 493 26.03 33.09 -22.01
C LYS A 493 25.65 31.61 -21.87
N LYS A 494 26.56 30.81 -21.32
CA LYS A 494 26.26 29.45 -20.84
C LYS A 494 25.36 29.55 -19.60
N THR A 495 24.30 28.75 -19.53
CA THR A 495 23.43 28.64 -18.35
C THR A 495 24.03 27.74 -17.26
N TYR A 496 25.00 26.87 -17.60
CA TYR A 496 25.68 25.97 -16.66
C TYR A 496 27.20 26.18 -16.70
N LYS A 497 27.84 26.09 -15.51
CA LYS A 497 29.27 26.39 -15.29
C LYS A 497 30.19 25.19 -15.56
N ASP A 498 29.64 23.98 -15.66
CA ASP A 498 30.37 22.72 -15.80
C ASP A 498 30.48 22.25 -17.27
N PRO A 499 31.55 21.52 -17.65
CA PRO A 499 31.77 21.08 -19.04
C PRO A 499 30.77 20.01 -19.51
N VAL A 500 30.12 19.31 -18.58
CA VAL A 500 29.10 18.28 -18.85
C VAL A 500 28.02 18.35 -17.74
N TYR A 501 26.76 18.15 -18.10
CA TYR A 501 25.61 18.25 -17.19
C TYR A 501 24.53 17.20 -17.47
N VAL A 502 23.66 16.92 -16.48
CA VAL A 502 22.57 15.95 -16.62
C VAL A 502 21.31 16.64 -17.18
N VAL A 503 20.71 16.04 -18.21
CA VAL A 503 19.43 16.48 -18.81
C VAL A 503 18.41 15.35 -18.71
N GLU A 504 17.22 15.66 -18.21
CA GLU A 504 16.09 14.75 -18.17
C GLU A 504 15.28 14.85 -19.47
N ILE A 505 15.12 13.74 -20.19
CA ILE A 505 14.29 13.67 -21.40
C ILE A 505 13.28 12.52 -21.26
N THR A 506 12.01 12.83 -21.51
CA THR A 506 10.88 11.90 -21.43
C THR A 506 10.40 11.56 -22.85
N PHE A 507 10.43 10.29 -23.25
CA PHE A 507 9.86 9.82 -24.52
C PHE A 507 8.47 9.22 -24.33
N GLU A 508 7.56 9.50 -25.26
CA GLU A 508 6.19 8.97 -25.21
C GLU A 508 6.13 7.47 -25.53
N ASP A 509 7.10 6.93 -26.27
CA ASP A 509 7.19 5.52 -26.62
C ASP A 509 8.17 4.73 -25.72
N SER A 510 7.64 3.72 -25.03
CA SER A 510 8.38 2.93 -24.02
C SER A 510 9.45 1.97 -24.59
N GLU A 511 9.43 1.67 -25.90
CA GLU A 511 10.34 0.69 -26.51
C GLU A 511 11.77 1.23 -26.74
N SER A 512 11.95 2.55 -26.84
CA SER A 512 13.24 3.18 -27.18
C SER A 512 14.23 3.26 -26.02
N GLY A 513 13.83 2.84 -24.81
CA GLY A 513 14.52 3.16 -23.55
C GLY A 513 15.25 2.02 -22.85
N SER A 514 15.42 0.83 -23.46
CA SER A 514 16.12 -0.27 -22.79
C SER A 514 17.65 -0.14 -22.87
N TYR A 515 18.34 -0.40 -21.76
CA TYR A 515 19.80 -0.51 -21.74
C TYR A 515 20.24 -1.75 -20.95
N LYS A 516 21.43 -2.25 -21.27
CA LYS A 516 22.03 -3.42 -20.63
C LYS A 516 23.12 -2.95 -19.68
N GLU A 517 23.04 -3.37 -18.43
CA GLU A 517 24.10 -3.15 -17.43
C GLU A 517 24.58 -4.50 -16.86
N PRO A 518 25.84 -4.61 -16.40
CA PRO A 518 26.33 -5.81 -15.73
C PRO A 518 25.59 -6.01 -14.39
N LYS A 519 25.25 -7.26 -14.07
CA LYS A 519 24.62 -7.59 -12.78
C LYS A 519 25.54 -7.25 -11.62
N LYS A 520 25.13 -6.31 -10.77
CA LYS A 520 25.86 -5.94 -9.55
C LYS A 520 25.71 -7.05 -8.50
N GLN A 521 26.83 -7.42 -7.86
CA GLN A 521 26.87 -8.38 -6.75
C GLN A 521 27.08 -7.61 -5.44
N GLY A 522 26.38 -8.02 -4.38
CA GLY A 522 26.62 -7.46 -3.05
C GLY A 522 28.02 -7.80 -2.51
N PRO A 523 28.44 -7.18 -1.40
CA PRO A 523 29.68 -7.57 -0.73
C PRO A 523 29.60 -9.02 -0.21
N ALA A 524 30.71 -9.76 -0.30
CA ALA A 524 30.83 -11.15 0.17
C ALA A 524 30.71 -11.25 1.70
N LYS A 525 29.48 -11.25 2.22
CA LYS A 525 29.17 -11.41 3.65
C LYS A 525 28.96 -12.88 3.99
N VAL A 526 29.69 -13.36 5.01
CA VAL A 526 29.53 -14.71 5.54
C VAL A 526 28.51 -14.70 6.68
N ARG A 527 27.39 -15.40 6.49
CA ARG A 527 26.37 -15.59 7.54
C ARG A 527 26.65 -16.88 8.30
N ARG A 528 26.49 -16.89 9.62
CA ARG A 528 26.69 -18.09 10.44
C ARG A 528 25.36 -18.81 10.67
N MET A 529 25.38 -20.14 10.60
CA MET A 529 24.25 -21.01 10.90
C MET A 529 24.73 -22.13 11.82
N LYS A 530 23.91 -22.48 12.82
CA LYS A 530 24.19 -23.63 13.70
C LYS A 530 23.93 -24.93 12.97
N ARG A 531 24.82 -25.89 13.13
CA ARG A 531 24.66 -27.27 12.63
C ARG A 531 23.59 -28.01 13.44
N GLU A 532 22.72 -28.74 12.76
CA GLU A 532 21.73 -29.65 13.35
C GLU A 532 21.44 -30.81 12.39
N GLY A 533 21.42 -32.05 12.87
CA GLY A 533 21.27 -33.25 12.02
C GLY A 533 22.51 -33.58 11.17
N ASP A 534 22.28 -34.19 9.98
CA ASP A 534 23.33 -34.74 9.10
C ASP A 534 24.04 -33.69 8.21
N MET A 535 23.83 -32.39 8.44
CA MET A 535 24.54 -31.35 7.68
C MET A 535 26.03 -31.37 7.98
N GLU A 536 26.86 -31.30 6.95
CA GLU A 536 28.31 -31.20 7.11
C GLU A 536 28.74 -29.78 7.49
N GLU A 537 29.80 -29.65 8.29
CA GLU A 537 30.40 -28.35 8.61
C GLU A 537 31.09 -27.79 7.34
N GLY A 538 30.99 -26.49 7.11
CA GLY A 538 31.67 -25.86 5.98
C GLY A 538 31.05 -24.55 5.52
N TYR A 539 31.65 -23.95 4.48
CA TYR A 539 31.17 -22.77 3.80
C TYR A 539 30.39 -23.16 2.55
N TYR A 540 29.13 -22.73 2.48
CA TYR A 540 28.20 -23.00 1.41
C TYR A 540 27.93 -21.73 0.61
N LEU A 541 28.09 -21.79 -0.71
CA LEU A 541 27.72 -20.73 -1.63
C LEU A 541 26.26 -20.92 -2.05
N VAL A 542 25.35 -20.28 -1.32
CA VAL A 542 23.90 -20.43 -1.46
C VAL A 542 23.34 -19.41 -2.45
N VAL A 543 22.55 -19.91 -3.40
CA VAL A 543 22.00 -19.13 -4.53
C VAL A 543 20.49 -18.91 -4.43
N ASN A 544 19.76 -19.81 -3.77
CA ASN A 544 18.32 -19.65 -3.58
C ASN A 544 17.82 -20.45 -2.36
N VAL A 545 16.60 -20.16 -1.90
CA VAL A 545 15.97 -20.82 -0.75
C VAL A 545 14.53 -21.17 -1.09
N PHE A 546 14.15 -22.43 -0.90
CA PHE A 546 12.82 -22.94 -1.26
C PHE A 546 12.09 -23.52 -0.06
N SER A 547 10.80 -23.23 0.06
CA SER A 547 9.92 -23.82 1.07
C SER A 547 9.30 -25.16 0.65
N LYS A 548 9.30 -25.47 -0.66
CA LYS A 548 8.69 -26.69 -1.23
C LYS A 548 9.70 -27.50 -2.02
N LYS A 549 9.77 -28.80 -1.73
CA LYS A 549 10.72 -29.74 -2.32
C LYS A 549 10.67 -29.81 -3.85
N PRO A 550 9.50 -29.84 -4.52
CA PRO A 550 9.45 -29.89 -5.98
C PRO A 550 10.11 -28.69 -6.69
N TYR A 551 10.15 -27.53 -6.04
CA TYR A 551 10.81 -26.34 -6.62
C TYR A 551 12.31 -26.36 -6.40
N ALA A 552 12.76 -26.85 -5.24
CA ALA A 552 14.19 -27.07 -4.97
C ALA A 552 14.75 -28.11 -5.95
N ASP A 553 14.12 -29.28 -6.05
CA ASP A 553 14.53 -30.37 -6.94
C ASP A 553 14.63 -29.86 -8.39
N LYS A 554 13.58 -29.19 -8.90
CA LYS A 554 13.59 -28.62 -10.25
C LYS A 554 14.72 -27.60 -10.47
N PHE A 555 15.00 -26.75 -9.49
CA PHE A 555 16.05 -25.74 -9.61
C PHE A 555 17.45 -26.35 -9.61
N ILE A 556 17.68 -27.39 -8.79
CA ILE A 556 18.92 -28.16 -8.81
C ILE A 556 19.11 -28.87 -10.16
N ASP A 557 18.05 -29.48 -10.70
CA ASP A 557 18.11 -30.13 -12.01
C ASP A 557 18.47 -29.11 -13.12
N GLU A 558 17.91 -27.90 -13.07
CA GLU A 558 18.24 -26.82 -14.01
C GLU A 558 19.72 -26.40 -13.91
N LEU A 559 20.27 -26.25 -12.70
CA LEU A 559 21.69 -25.92 -12.48
C LEU A 559 22.62 -27.05 -12.96
N ARG A 560 22.31 -28.29 -12.61
CA ARG A 560 23.08 -29.46 -13.06
C ARG A 560 23.03 -29.62 -14.58
N SER A 561 21.91 -29.28 -15.22
CA SER A 561 21.81 -29.25 -16.68
C SER A 561 22.71 -28.22 -17.35
N ASP A 562 23.14 -27.20 -16.60
CA ASP A 562 24.11 -26.18 -17.00
C ASP A 562 25.55 -26.54 -16.56
N ASN A 563 25.79 -27.80 -16.15
CA ASN A 563 27.08 -28.29 -15.66
C ASN A 563 27.58 -27.57 -14.40
N ILE A 564 26.64 -27.06 -13.59
CA ILE A 564 26.91 -26.49 -12.26
C ILE A 564 26.56 -27.55 -11.22
N ASP A 565 27.56 -27.99 -10.46
CA ASP A 565 27.33 -28.89 -9.33
C ASP A 565 26.52 -28.15 -8.26
N ALA A 566 25.36 -28.68 -7.93
CA ALA A 566 24.40 -28.03 -7.05
C ALA A 566 23.66 -29.05 -6.21
N ASP A 567 23.35 -28.68 -4.98
CA ASP A 567 22.50 -29.47 -4.07
C ASP A 567 21.80 -28.53 -3.08
N TYR A 568 20.99 -29.06 -2.16
CA TYR A 568 20.45 -28.26 -1.06
C TYR A 568 20.60 -28.94 0.30
N PHE A 569 20.75 -28.12 1.34
CA PHE A 569 20.58 -28.56 2.72
C PHE A 569 19.29 -27.98 3.29
N ILE A 570 18.70 -28.66 4.26
CA ILE A 570 17.48 -28.20 4.95
C ILE A 570 17.89 -27.44 6.20
N ASN A 571 17.46 -26.18 6.31
CA ASN A 571 17.63 -25.42 7.52
C ASN A 571 16.69 -25.97 8.61
N PRO A 572 17.20 -26.41 9.77
CA PRO A 572 16.43 -27.10 10.81
C PRO A 572 15.44 -26.16 11.51
N ILE A 573 15.74 -24.86 11.53
CA ILE A 573 14.91 -23.84 12.19
C ILE A 573 13.73 -23.44 11.30
N THR A 574 13.97 -23.29 9.99
CA THR A 574 12.94 -22.78 9.06
C THR A 574 12.27 -23.87 8.23
N GLY A 575 12.86 -25.06 8.15
CA GLY A 575 12.46 -26.14 7.26
C GLY A 575 12.71 -25.85 5.77
N TYR A 576 13.39 -24.74 5.44
CA TYR A 576 13.62 -24.35 4.05
C TYR A 576 14.86 -25.00 3.47
N MET A 577 14.81 -25.33 2.19
CA MET A 577 15.90 -25.92 1.41
C MET A 577 16.77 -24.81 0.84
N HIS A 578 17.99 -24.70 1.34
CA HIS A 578 18.99 -23.75 0.85
C HIS A 578 19.78 -24.40 -0.28
N ALA A 579 19.49 -23.99 -1.52
CA ALA A 579 20.20 -24.46 -2.70
C ALA A 579 21.58 -23.81 -2.79
N TYR A 580 22.63 -24.63 -2.86
CA TYR A 580 24.02 -24.20 -2.96
C TYR A 580 24.67 -24.78 -4.23
N ILE A 581 25.65 -24.04 -4.76
CA ILE A 581 26.39 -24.38 -5.99
C ILE A 581 27.88 -24.66 -5.74
N PHE A 582 28.34 -24.50 -4.49
CA PHE A 582 29.70 -24.81 -4.09
C PHE A 582 29.78 -24.96 -2.58
N LYS A 583 30.63 -25.87 -2.11
CA LYS A 583 30.91 -26.10 -0.70
C LYS A 583 32.41 -26.34 -0.51
N THR A 584 33.00 -25.71 0.51
CA THR A 584 34.40 -25.91 0.90
C THR A 584 34.59 -25.67 2.39
N ASN A 585 35.67 -26.18 2.97
CA ASN A 585 36.08 -25.86 4.33
C ASN A 585 37.00 -24.61 4.39
N ASP A 586 37.49 -24.13 3.24
CA ASP A 586 38.34 -22.94 3.18
C ASP A 586 37.52 -21.66 2.90
N ARG A 587 37.58 -20.73 3.85
CA ARG A 587 36.96 -19.41 3.74
C ARG A 587 37.51 -18.60 2.56
N SER A 588 38.79 -18.73 2.24
CA SER A 588 39.43 -17.95 1.19
C SER A 588 38.93 -18.38 -0.19
N GLU A 589 38.78 -19.69 -0.37
CA GLU A 589 38.27 -20.30 -1.59
C GLU A 589 36.82 -19.92 -1.89
N VAL A 590 35.91 -19.98 -0.91
CA VAL A 590 34.49 -19.60 -1.13
C VAL A 590 34.35 -18.11 -1.48
N ILE A 591 35.17 -17.24 -0.87
CA ILE A 591 35.17 -15.79 -1.18
C ILE A 591 35.74 -15.54 -2.58
N ARG A 592 36.77 -16.28 -2.99
CA ARG A 592 37.33 -16.20 -4.35
C ARG A 592 36.28 -16.56 -5.40
N LEU A 593 35.57 -17.68 -5.21
CA LEU A 593 34.53 -18.14 -6.14
C LEU A 593 33.28 -17.25 -6.12
N TYR A 594 32.96 -16.64 -4.97
CA TYR A 594 31.95 -15.58 -4.89
C TYR A 594 32.30 -14.40 -5.80
N LYS A 595 33.53 -13.91 -5.73
CA LYS A 595 33.96 -12.75 -6.52
C LYS A 595 34.07 -13.06 -8.02
N ASN A 596 34.46 -14.29 -8.38
CA ASN A 596 34.64 -14.71 -9.76
C ASN A 596 33.39 -15.38 -10.38
N ASN A 597 32.20 -15.23 -9.79
CA ASN A 597 30.94 -15.76 -10.34
C ASN A 597 30.99 -17.28 -10.63
N LEU A 598 31.58 -18.05 -9.72
CA LEU A 598 31.86 -19.48 -9.89
C LEU A 598 32.60 -19.75 -11.23
N ASN A 599 33.72 -19.05 -11.45
CA ASN A 599 34.47 -19.09 -12.71
C ASN A 599 33.61 -18.77 -13.93
N ASN A 600 32.84 -17.68 -13.86
CA ASN A 600 31.95 -17.20 -14.93
C ASN A 600 30.79 -18.14 -15.31
N SER A 601 30.45 -19.11 -14.46
CA SER A 601 29.31 -20.02 -14.67
C SER A 601 28.01 -19.52 -14.04
N TYR A 602 28.05 -18.58 -13.07
CA TYR A 602 26.86 -18.12 -12.35
C TYR A 602 26.86 -16.61 -12.06
N TYR A 603 26.00 -15.85 -12.74
CA TYR A 603 25.96 -14.38 -12.68
C TYR A 603 24.86 -13.79 -11.78
N ASP A 604 23.96 -14.60 -11.25
CA ASP A 604 22.87 -14.13 -10.38
C ASP A 604 23.33 -13.96 -8.92
N THR A 605 22.45 -13.47 -8.07
CA THR A 605 22.73 -13.20 -6.66
C THR A 605 23.10 -14.47 -5.89
N LYS A 606 24.08 -14.35 -5.01
CA LYS A 606 24.60 -15.44 -4.19
C LYS A 606 25.00 -14.94 -2.81
N SER A 607 25.04 -15.86 -1.85
CA SER A 607 25.32 -15.61 -0.44
C SER A 607 26.22 -16.71 0.13
N ILE A 608 27.01 -16.38 1.15
CA ILE A 608 27.89 -17.35 1.82
C ILE A 608 27.31 -17.69 3.18
N ILE A 609 27.05 -18.96 3.44
CA ILE A 609 26.62 -19.48 4.74
C ILE A 609 27.72 -20.37 5.30
N TYR A 610 28.22 -20.05 6.48
CA TYR A 610 29.10 -20.91 7.27
C TYR A 610 28.26 -21.70 8.26
N VAL A 611 28.17 -23.00 8.04
CA VAL A 611 27.52 -23.94 8.95
C VAL A 611 28.57 -24.41 9.95
N LYS A 612 28.29 -24.21 11.24
CA LYS A 612 29.16 -24.60 12.36
C LYS A 612 28.37 -25.24 13.49
#